data_AF-A0A1F5DP93-F1
#
_entry.id   AF-A0A1F5DP93-F1
#
_cell.length_a   1.000
_cell.length_b   1.000
_cell.length_c   1.000
_cell.angle_alpha   90.00
_cell.angle_beta   90.00
_cell.angle_gamma   90.00
#
_symmetry.space_group_name_H-M   'P 1'
#
loop_
_entity.id
_entity.type
_entity.pdbx_description
1 polymer ?
#
loop_
_entity_poly.entity_id
_entity_poly.type
_entity_poly.pdbx_seq_one_letter_code
_entity_poly.pdbx_strand_id
1 'polypeptide(L)'
;MKEDNKINYLRYCFEYFHEPTALIIFSVIIIGFFLWPINPLLKEFLPSLVRILIIFAALIILVSFWLKHKFRLPRHKGKTIGIVLSVYAENEKDLRVLKQDMIDNIEKNICTYDLSKTISLVIIPNHLNKNILTLDDLKRIHKKIRGHFYIQGRFKRRSEGEEKNYLELEGLVAHVPVSTEISGQLSREFRIALPQEISEDPKYQLKMVKVTSETISISAKYIIGIAALISGDPLTAIGLHEKLLDELSSNKCLIDNKIYLEKQVKNHLAFENMLLANKALLNDNFVKYQAYLNQAKKYNPDDYGVTLCSAIEKFKKNDIKGAQEDIEKAKPIAYGRQDWRYSEAFLLYWNEEFENAYQASRRIAEHDDINREQTTQQVIKFNMDLIKNQRLDKPQLLFWVGFLYYKCLGNLSLADKYLADFIQHKDQKTIFLASKAEIYLKEIKEVIGY
;
A
#
# COMPACT_ATOMS: atom_id res chain seq x y z
N MET A 1 -13.67 -51.86 -14.76
CA MET A 1 -14.35 -50.77 -15.50
C MET A 1 -13.32 -50.08 -16.38
N LYS A 2 -13.28 -50.40 -17.69
CA LYS A 2 -12.62 -49.60 -18.71
C LYS A 2 -13.73 -48.75 -19.33
N GLU A 3 -13.97 -47.56 -18.80
CA GLU A 3 -14.81 -46.60 -19.52
C GLU A 3 -14.07 -46.22 -20.81
N ASP A 4 -14.74 -46.42 -21.94
CA ASP A 4 -14.25 -46.01 -23.25
C ASP A 4 -13.94 -44.51 -23.22
N ASN A 5 -12.65 -44.18 -23.18
CA ASN A 5 -12.11 -42.85 -23.45
C ASN A 5 -12.37 -42.49 -24.92
N LYS A 6 -13.63 -42.27 -25.30
CA LYS A 6 -13.93 -41.51 -26.52
C LYS A 6 -13.44 -40.10 -26.26
N ILE A 7 -12.21 -39.83 -26.70
CA ILE A 7 -11.63 -38.50 -26.71
C ILE A 7 -12.59 -37.63 -27.52
N ASN A 8 -13.31 -36.75 -26.82
CA ASN A 8 -14.10 -35.74 -27.48
C ASN A 8 -13.12 -34.72 -28.08
N TYR A 9 -12.75 -34.93 -29.35
CA TYR A 9 -11.78 -34.10 -30.06
C TYR A 9 -12.13 -32.61 -30.03
N LEU A 10 -13.42 -32.26 -30.02
CA LEU A 10 -13.85 -30.87 -29.88
C LEU A 10 -13.44 -30.31 -28.52
N ARG A 11 -13.70 -31.04 -27.44
CA ARG A 11 -13.29 -30.67 -26.08
C ARG A 11 -11.77 -30.51 -25.99
N TYR A 12 -11.01 -31.46 -26.56
CA TYR A 12 -9.56 -31.36 -26.63
C TYR A 12 -9.11 -30.09 -27.37
N CYS A 13 -9.70 -29.81 -28.53
CA CYS A 13 -9.31 -28.63 -29.31
C CYS A 13 -9.63 -27.31 -28.60
N PHE A 14 -10.68 -27.25 -27.78
CA PHE A 14 -10.98 -26.08 -26.95
C PHE A 14 -10.06 -25.94 -25.73
N GLU A 15 -9.83 -27.03 -24.98
CA GLU A 15 -8.96 -27.03 -23.79
C GLU A 15 -7.49 -26.76 -24.17
N TYR A 16 -7.02 -27.34 -25.28
CA TYR A 16 -5.64 -27.26 -25.76
C TYR A 16 -5.47 -26.37 -26.99
N PHE A 17 -6.35 -25.38 -27.19
CA PHE A 17 -6.26 -24.50 -28.37
C PHE A 17 -4.90 -23.78 -28.50
N HIS A 18 -4.14 -23.65 -27.41
CA HIS A 18 -2.81 -23.06 -27.39
C HIS A 18 -1.69 -23.97 -27.98
N GLU A 19 -1.96 -25.28 -28.12
CA GLU A 19 -1.01 -26.25 -28.67
C GLU A 19 -1.06 -26.28 -30.22
N PRO A 20 0.08 -26.50 -30.90
CA PRO A 20 0.10 -26.64 -32.36
C PRO A 20 -0.75 -27.80 -32.89
N THR A 21 -0.89 -28.87 -32.10
CA THR A 21 -1.71 -30.05 -32.46
C THR A 21 -3.18 -29.68 -32.62
N ALA A 22 -3.72 -28.87 -31.72
CA ALA A 22 -5.10 -28.39 -31.80
C ALA A 22 -5.31 -27.50 -33.04
N LEU A 23 -4.33 -26.66 -33.40
CA LEU A 23 -4.37 -25.86 -34.62
C LEU A 23 -4.42 -26.75 -35.88
N ILE A 24 -3.61 -27.81 -35.92
CA ILE A 24 -3.61 -28.77 -37.04
C ILE A 24 -4.97 -29.46 -37.15
N ILE A 25 -5.53 -29.94 -36.03
CA ILE A 25 -6.84 -30.61 -36.03
C ILE A 25 -7.93 -29.65 -36.51
N PHE A 26 -7.97 -28.42 -35.99
CA PHE A 26 -8.92 -27.40 -36.48
C PHE A 26 -8.73 -27.10 -37.96
N SER A 27 -7.50 -27.03 -38.44
CA SER A 27 -7.20 -26.80 -39.86
C SER A 27 -7.71 -27.95 -40.73
N VAL A 28 -7.51 -29.21 -40.30
CA VAL A 28 -8.03 -30.41 -40.98
C VAL A 28 -9.55 -30.42 -40.98
N ILE A 29 -10.21 -30.03 -39.89
CA ILE A 29 -11.68 -29.92 -39.82
C ILE A 29 -12.18 -28.84 -40.78
N ILE A 30 -11.54 -27.67 -40.83
CA ILE A 30 -11.92 -26.60 -41.76
C ILE A 30 -11.74 -27.06 -43.21
N ILE A 31 -10.57 -27.61 -43.55
CA ILE A 31 -10.29 -28.11 -44.89
C ILE A 31 -11.27 -29.23 -45.26
N GLY A 32 -11.47 -30.18 -44.35
CA GLY A 32 -12.43 -31.28 -44.51
C GLY A 32 -13.84 -30.78 -44.75
N PHE A 33 -14.32 -29.79 -43.99
CA PHE A 33 -15.64 -29.18 -44.15
C PHE A 33 -15.84 -28.53 -45.53
N PHE A 34 -14.84 -27.79 -46.01
CA PHE A 34 -14.90 -27.16 -47.34
C PHE A 34 -14.69 -28.14 -48.51
N LEU A 35 -13.99 -29.26 -48.27
CA LEU A 35 -13.77 -30.32 -49.27
C LEU A 35 -14.86 -31.41 -49.24
N TRP A 36 -15.70 -31.46 -48.19
CA TRP A 36 -16.67 -32.54 -48.01
C TRP A 36 -17.68 -32.59 -49.17
N PRO A 37 -18.01 -33.78 -49.70
CA PRO A 37 -18.90 -33.96 -50.86
C PRO A 37 -20.36 -33.49 -50.67
N ILE A 38 -20.74 -33.01 -49.48
CA ILE A 38 -22.05 -32.46 -49.10
C ILE A 38 -22.16 -30.97 -49.51
N ASN A 39 -21.12 -30.42 -50.15
CA ASN A 39 -21.14 -29.09 -50.73
C ASN A 39 -21.47 -29.00 -52.26
N PRO A 40 -22.41 -29.77 -52.86
CA PRO A 40 -22.90 -29.48 -54.21
C PRO A 40 -23.41 -28.04 -54.32
N LEU A 41 -24.02 -27.55 -53.24
CA LEU A 41 -24.53 -26.19 -53.13
C LEU A 41 -23.43 -25.15 -53.36
N LEU A 42 -22.31 -25.20 -52.62
CA LEU A 42 -21.19 -24.27 -52.87
C LEU A 42 -20.49 -24.48 -54.23
N LYS A 43 -20.58 -25.69 -54.81
CA LYS A 43 -20.04 -25.94 -56.17
C LYS A 43 -20.84 -25.24 -57.26
N GLU A 44 -22.17 -25.13 -57.10
CA GLU A 44 -23.02 -24.40 -58.06
C GLU A 44 -22.82 -22.89 -57.98
N PHE A 45 -22.61 -22.33 -56.78
CA PHE A 45 -22.57 -20.88 -56.59
C PHE A 45 -21.17 -20.24 -56.67
N LEU A 46 -20.08 -20.99 -56.46
CA LEU A 46 -18.74 -20.41 -56.37
C LEU A 46 -17.69 -21.09 -57.27
N PRO A 47 -16.97 -20.30 -58.10
CA PRO A 47 -15.81 -20.79 -58.84
C PRO A 47 -14.77 -21.46 -57.94
N SER A 48 -14.04 -22.43 -58.48
CA SER A 48 -13.00 -23.18 -57.74
C SER A 48 -11.97 -22.28 -57.07
N LEU A 49 -11.54 -21.22 -57.76
CA LEU A 49 -10.57 -20.26 -57.25
C LEU A 49 -11.10 -19.49 -56.03
N VAL A 50 -12.37 -19.08 -56.04
CA VAL A 50 -12.98 -18.37 -54.92
C VAL A 50 -13.08 -19.28 -53.68
N ARG A 51 -13.38 -20.57 -53.86
CA ARG A 51 -13.39 -21.54 -52.76
C ARG A 51 -12.02 -21.71 -52.11
N ILE A 52 -10.95 -21.80 -52.91
CA ILE A 52 -9.57 -21.88 -52.40
C ILE A 52 -9.23 -20.61 -51.61
N LEU A 53 -9.59 -19.43 -52.11
CA LEU A 53 -9.37 -18.16 -51.41
C LEU A 53 -10.11 -18.11 -50.07
N ILE A 54 -11.36 -18.59 -50.00
CA ILE A 54 -12.13 -18.68 -48.75
C ILE A 54 -11.44 -19.60 -47.73
N ILE A 55 -10.98 -20.78 -48.16
CA ILE A 55 -10.25 -21.71 -47.27
C ILE A 55 -8.97 -21.04 -46.75
N PHE A 56 -8.20 -20.40 -47.64
CA PHE A 56 -6.97 -19.73 -47.25
C PHE A 56 -7.22 -18.57 -46.28
N ALA A 57 -8.24 -17.75 -46.53
CA ALA A 57 -8.66 -16.69 -45.63
C ALA A 57 -9.09 -17.24 -44.26
N ALA A 58 -9.87 -18.33 -44.23
CA ALA A 58 -10.28 -19.00 -42.99
C ALA A 58 -9.08 -19.53 -42.19
N LEU A 59 -8.08 -20.11 -42.87
CA LEU A 59 -6.84 -20.57 -42.22
C LEU A 59 -6.02 -19.40 -41.68
N ILE A 60 -5.89 -18.29 -42.41
CA ILE A 60 -5.22 -17.08 -41.92
C ILE A 60 -5.91 -16.54 -40.66
N ILE A 61 -7.24 -16.48 -40.67
CA ILE A 61 -8.03 -16.03 -39.51
C ILE A 61 -7.81 -16.98 -38.33
N LEU A 62 -7.86 -18.30 -38.55
CA LEU A 62 -7.62 -19.31 -37.52
C LEU A 62 -6.22 -19.18 -36.92
N VAL A 63 -5.18 -19.08 -37.75
CA VAL A 63 -3.79 -18.91 -37.30
C VAL A 63 -3.62 -17.59 -36.55
N SER A 64 -4.21 -16.50 -37.04
CA SER A 64 -4.16 -15.19 -36.38
C SER A 64 -4.86 -15.22 -35.01
N PHE A 65 -6.01 -15.89 -34.92
CA PHE A 65 -6.73 -16.10 -33.67
C PHE A 65 -5.94 -16.99 -32.71
N TRP A 66 -5.31 -18.05 -33.21
CA TRP A 66 -4.43 -18.94 -32.46
C TRP A 66 -3.21 -18.22 -31.91
N LEU A 67 -2.49 -17.45 -32.73
CA LEU A 67 -1.35 -16.63 -32.30
C LEU A 67 -1.77 -15.62 -31.23
N LYS A 68 -2.92 -14.97 -31.42
CA LYS A 68 -3.48 -14.06 -30.43
C LYS A 68 -3.79 -14.80 -29.13
N HIS A 69 -4.45 -15.94 -29.16
CA HIS A 69 -4.79 -16.68 -27.95
C HIS A 69 -3.53 -17.22 -27.24
N LYS A 70 -2.56 -17.74 -27.99
CA LYS A 70 -1.33 -18.35 -27.49
C LYS A 70 -0.37 -17.36 -26.85
N PHE A 71 -0.30 -16.12 -27.35
CA PHE A 71 0.73 -15.16 -26.93
C PHE A 71 0.20 -13.91 -26.25
N ARG A 72 -1.10 -13.61 -26.34
CA ARG A 72 -1.67 -12.39 -25.75
C ARG A 72 -1.92 -12.59 -24.25
N LEU A 73 -1.09 -11.92 -23.46
CA LEU A 73 -1.34 -11.76 -22.03
C LEU A 73 -2.62 -10.94 -21.80
N PRO A 74 -3.44 -11.29 -20.78
CA PRO A 74 -4.54 -10.46 -20.37
C PRO A 74 -4.00 -9.11 -19.88
N ARG A 75 -4.65 -8.01 -20.26
CA ARG A 75 -4.24 -6.66 -19.85
C ARG A 75 -5.22 -6.10 -18.84
N HIS A 76 -4.67 -5.46 -17.81
CA HIS A 76 -5.45 -4.65 -16.87
C HIS A 76 -5.95 -3.37 -17.56
N LYS A 77 -7.17 -2.92 -17.22
CA LYS A 77 -7.85 -1.78 -17.87
C LYS A 77 -7.49 -0.41 -17.27
N GLY A 78 -6.55 -0.33 -16.34
CA GLY A 78 -5.93 0.91 -15.83
C GLY A 78 -6.73 1.74 -14.82
N LYS A 79 -8.05 1.58 -14.72
CA LYS A 79 -8.90 2.40 -13.82
C LYS A 79 -9.00 1.90 -12.38
N THR A 80 -8.62 0.65 -12.15
CA THR A 80 -8.77 -0.07 -10.89
C THR A 80 -7.40 -0.60 -10.44
N ILE A 81 -7.30 -1.11 -9.22
CA ILE A 81 -6.14 -1.85 -8.75
C ILE A 81 -6.17 -3.23 -9.41
N GLY A 82 -5.18 -3.51 -10.25
CA GLY A 82 -5.05 -4.79 -10.95
C GLY A 82 -4.34 -5.83 -10.09
N ILE A 83 -5.07 -6.86 -9.63
CA ILE A 83 -4.47 -8.04 -8.99
C ILE A 83 -4.26 -9.09 -10.06
N VAL A 84 -3.03 -9.56 -10.23
CA VAL A 84 -2.64 -10.53 -11.23
C VAL A 84 -2.35 -11.84 -10.54
N LEU A 85 -3.14 -12.87 -10.83
CA LEU A 85 -2.97 -14.20 -10.25
C LEU A 85 -2.50 -15.17 -11.32
N SER A 86 -1.42 -15.89 -11.04
CA SER A 86 -0.78 -16.81 -11.97
C SER A 86 -0.39 -18.09 -11.25
N VAL A 87 -1.23 -19.12 -11.29
CA VAL A 87 -0.91 -20.40 -10.64
C VAL A 87 -0.65 -21.48 -11.67
N TYR A 88 0.55 -22.06 -11.60
CA TYR A 88 1.00 -23.14 -12.45
C TYR A 88 0.77 -24.47 -11.75
N ALA A 89 0.20 -25.45 -12.45
CA ALA A 89 0.12 -26.82 -11.97
C ALA A 89 0.67 -27.78 -13.02
N GLU A 90 1.43 -28.79 -12.57
CA GLU A 90 2.03 -29.82 -13.44
C GLU A 90 0.97 -30.74 -14.06
N ASN A 91 -0.14 -30.98 -13.35
CA ASN A 91 -1.24 -31.84 -13.79
C ASN A 91 -2.52 -31.01 -14.04
N GLU A 92 -3.21 -31.29 -15.14
CA GLU A 92 -4.46 -30.60 -15.48
C GLU A 92 -5.61 -30.90 -14.52
N LYS A 93 -5.67 -32.10 -13.94
CA LYS A 93 -6.73 -32.43 -12.97
C LYS A 93 -6.61 -31.53 -11.74
N ASP A 94 -5.40 -31.41 -11.22
CA ASP A 94 -5.09 -30.54 -10.09
C ASP A 94 -5.31 -29.07 -10.46
N LEU A 95 -4.94 -28.68 -11.69
CA LEU A 95 -5.21 -27.34 -12.19
C LEU A 95 -6.70 -27.01 -12.17
N ARG A 96 -7.59 -27.93 -12.58
CA ARG A 96 -9.04 -27.64 -12.60
C ARG A 96 -9.59 -27.40 -11.21
N VAL A 97 -9.27 -28.30 -10.26
CA VAL A 97 -9.71 -28.19 -8.86
C VAL A 97 -9.17 -26.91 -8.26
N LEU A 98 -7.86 -26.67 -8.40
CA LEU A 98 -7.21 -25.51 -7.81
C LEU A 98 -7.68 -24.22 -8.47
N LYS A 99 -7.78 -24.17 -9.81
CA LYS A 99 -8.17 -22.96 -10.52
C LYS A 99 -9.61 -22.57 -10.23
N GLN A 100 -10.56 -23.49 -10.37
CA GLN A 100 -11.97 -23.17 -10.23
C GLN A 100 -12.28 -22.74 -8.78
N ASP A 101 -11.97 -23.59 -7.80
CA ASP A 101 -12.35 -23.31 -6.42
C ASP A 101 -11.52 -22.16 -5.82
N MET A 102 -10.24 -22.05 -6.13
CA MET A 102 -9.41 -20.97 -5.58
C MET A 102 -9.75 -19.62 -6.20
N ILE A 103 -9.92 -19.53 -7.53
CA ILE A 103 -10.26 -18.25 -8.18
C ILE A 103 -11.65 -17.80 -7.77
N ASP A 104 -12.64 -18.70 -7.74
CA ASP A 104 -13.99 -18.32 -7.36
C ASP A 104 -14.01 -17.81 -5.91
N ASN A 105 -13.23 -18.44 -5.02
CA ASN A 105 -13.08 -17.96 -3.64
C ASN A 105 -12.31 -16.63 -3.56
N ILE A 106 -11.22 -16.45 -4.30
CA ILE A 106 -10.46 -15.19 -4.34
C ILE A 106 -11.34 -14.06 -4.89
N GLU A 107 -12.03 -14.29 -6.01
CA GLU A 107 -12.94 -13.34 -6.62
C GLU A 107 -14.08 -13.00 -5.67
N LYS A 108 -14.68 -13.98 -5.00
CA LYS A 108 -15.71 -13.74 -3.98
C LYS A 108 -15.21 -12.92 -2.79
N ASN A 109 -13.99 -13.20 -2.30
CA ASN A 109 -13.42 -12.54 -1.12
C ASN A 109 -12.85 -11.14 -1.43
N ILE A 110 -12.37 -10.91 -2.66
CA ILE A 110 -11.79 -9.63 -3.10
C ILE A 110 -12.87 -8.73 -3.73
N CYS A 111 -13.77 -9.28 -4.53
CA CYS A 111 -14.82 -8.54 -5.23
C CYS A 111 -16.12 -8.43 -4.43
N THR A 112 -16.05 -8.45 -3.10
CA THR A 112 -17.18 -8.01 -2.25
C THR A 112 -17.68 -6.64 -2.75
N TYR A 113 -19.00 -6.43 -2.72
CA TYR A 113 -19.73 -5.44 -3.53
C TYR A 113 -19.02 -4.08 -3.71
N ASP A 114 -18.42 -3.52 -2.66
CA ASP A 114 -17.75 -2.22 -2.71
C ASP A 114 -16.34 -2.23 -3.32
N LEU A 115 -15.57 -3.31 -3.17
CA LEU A 115 -14.20 -3.41 -3.71
C LEU A 115 -14.17 -3.77 -5.19
N SER A 116 -15.24 -4.37 -5.72
CA SER A 116 -15.36 -4.71 -7.15
C SER A 116 -15.18 -3.51 -8.10
N LYS A 117 -15.52 -2.30 -7.62
CA LYS A 117 -15.33 -1.05 -8.37
C LYS A 117 -13.89 -0.56 -8.37
N THR A 118 -13.11 -0.96 -7.36
CA THR A 118 -11.75 -0.48 -7.12
C THR A 118 -10.71 -1.52 -7.49
N ILE A 119 -11.03 -2.81 -7.49
CA ILE A 119 -10.10 -3.91 -7.72
C ILE A 119 -10.58 -4.74 -8.91
N SER A 120 -9.65 -5.13 -9.79
CA SER A 120 -9.91 -6.09 -10.86
C SER A 120 -8.92 -7.24 -10.80
N LEU A 121 -9.44 -8.46 -10.77
CA LEU A 121 -8.65 -9.68 -10.83
C LEU A 121 -8.32 -10.02 -12.31
N VAL A 122 -7.04 -10.29 -12.57
CA VAL A 122 -6.50 -10.66 -13.88
C VAL A 122 -5.83 -12.02 -13.73
N ILE A 123 -6.41 -13.05 -14.33
CA ILE A 123 -5.91 -14.42 -14.22
C ILE A 123 -5.03 -14.74 -15.42
N ILE A 124 -3.77 -15.12 -15.18
CA ILE A 124 -2.87 -15.60 -16.23
C ILE A 124 -3.16 -17.09 -16.48
N PRO A 125 -3.45 -17.50 -17.73
CA PRO A 125 -3.63 -18.92 -18.08
C PRO A 125 -2.37 -19.77 -17.81
N ASN A 126 -2.58 -21.03 -17.42
CA ASN A 126 -1.51 -21.97 -17.08
C ASN A 126 -0.43 -22.11 -18.18
N HIS A 127 -0.83 -22.15 -19.45
CA HIS A 127 0.10 -22.29 -20.58
C HIS A 127 1.03 -21.08 -20.76
N LEU A 128 0.61 -19.88 -20.32
CA LEU A 128 1.48 -18.69 -20.29
C LEU A 128 2.40 -18.69 -19.07
N ASN A 129 1.98 -19.34 -17.99
CA ASN A 129 2.71 -19.37 -16.72
C ASN A 129 3.96 -20.27 -16.76
N LYS A 130 4.02 -21.24 -17.67
CA LYS A 130 5.16 -22.17 -17.80
C LYS A 130 6.52 -21.48 -17.97
N ASN A 131 6.52 -20.27 -18.53
CA ASN A 131 7.73 -19.48 -18.79
C ASN A 131 7.97 -18.38 -17.75
N ILE A 132 7.12 -18.28 -16.73
CA ILE A 132 7.27 -17.35 -15.62
C ILE A 132 7.88 -18.19 -14.52
N LEU A 133 9.20 -18.12 -14.32
CA LEU A 133 9.87 -18.92 -13.29
C LEU A 133 10.61 -18.05 -12.28
N THR A 134 10.85 -16.78 -12.63
CA THR A 134 11.65 -15.87 -11.82
C THR A 134 10.94 -14.54 -11.61
N LEU A 135 11.34 -13.84 -10.55
CA LEU A 135 10.92 -12.46 -10.28
C LEU A 135 11.19 -11.52 -11.47
N ASP A 136 12.26 -11.74 -12.23
CA ASP A 136 12.57 -10.92 -13.41
C ASP A 136 11.60 -11.17 -14.57
N ASP A 137 11.06 -12.38 -14.70
CA ASP A 137 9.97 -12.67 -15.63
C ASP A 137 8.69 -11.95 -15.22
N LEU A 138 8.37 -11.93 -13.91
CA LEU A 138 7.26 -11.14 -13.38
C LEU A 138 7.42 -9.64 -13.68
N LYS A 139 8.63 -9.07 -13.52
CA LYS A 139 8.91 -7.68 -13.91
C LYS A 139 8.71 -7.43 -15.40
N ARG A 140 9.11 -8.37 -16.28
CA ARG A 140 8.87 -8.27 -17.74
C ARG A 140 7.38 -8.30 -18.08
N ILE A 141 6.63 -9.13 -17.37
CA ILE A 141 5.17 -9.29 -17.54
C ILE A 141 4.42 -8.09 -17.00
N HIS A 142 4.89 -7.51 -15.89
CA HIS A 142 4.33 -6.30 -15.31
C HIS A 142 4.22 -5.17 -16.35
N LYS A 143 5.28 -4.96 -17.15
CA LYS A 143 5.28 -3.97 -18.25
C LYS A 143 4.17 -4.19 -19.29
N LYS A 144 3.72 -5.44 -19.48
CA LYS A 144 2.70 -5.82 -20.46
C LYS A 144 1.28 -5.81 -19.88
N ILE A 145 1.11 -6.31 -18.65
CA ILE A 145 -0.21 -6.46 -17.99
C ILE A 145 -0.64 -5.17 -17.29
N ARG A 146 0.31 -4.44 -16.67
CA ARG A 146 0.07 -3.22 -15.88
C ARG A 146 -0.80 -3.43 -14.63
N GLY A 147 -0.77 -4.63 -14.05
CA GLY A 147 -1.28 -4.87 -12.70
C GLY A 147 -0.39 -4.22 -11.62
N HIS A 148 -0.94 -4.10 -10.42
CA HIS A 148 -0.33 -3.48 -9.24
C HIS A 148 0.15 -4.52 -8.23
N PHE A 149 -0.51 -5.66 -8.16
CA PHE A 149 -0.17 -6.75 -7.25
C PHE A 149 -0.15 -8.05 -8.03
N TYR A 150 0.92 -8.84 -7.90
CA TYR A 150 1.12 -10.09 -8.62
C TYR A 150 1.32 -11.18 -7.59
N ILE A 151 0.59 -12.27 -7.77
CA ILE A 151 0.80 -13.51 -7.02
C ILE A 151 1.05 -14.59 -8.05
N GLN A 152 2.24 -15.18 -7.94
CA GLN A 152 2.63 -16.34 -8.69
C GLN A 152 2.58 -17.55 -7.78
N GLY A 153 1.90 -18.60 -8.22
CA GLY A 153 1.83 -19.87 -7.52
C GLY A 153 2.40 -21.00 -8.36
N ARG A 154 3.04 -21.97 -7.71
CA ARG A 154 3.45 -23.23 -8.33
C ARG A 154 2.96 -24.40 -7.49
N PHE A 155 2.03 -25.16 -8.05
CA PHE A 155 1.47 -26.35 -7.45
C PHE A 155 2.19 -27.60 -7.94
N LYS A 156 2.69 -28.41 -7.01
CA LYS A 156 3.39 -29.68 -7.27
C LYS A 156 2.85 -30.76 -6.36
N ARG A 157 2.83 -31.99 -6.86
CA ARG A 157 2.60 -33.19 -6.08
C ARG A 157 3.91 -33.97 -6.02
N ARG A 158 4.33 -34.36 -4.83
CA ARG A 158 5.60 -35.10 -4.61
C ARG A 158 5.36 -36.27 -3.66
N SER A 159 6.07 -37.36 -3.93
CA SER A 159 6.01 -38.61 -3.16
C SER A 159 7.37 -38.86 -2.50
N GLU A 160 7.75 -38.00 -1.57
CA GLU A 160 8.96 -38.18 -0.75
C GLU A 160 8.55 -38.83 0.57
N GLY A 161 8.30 -40.14 0.52
CA GLY A 161 7.74 -40.93 1.63
C GLY A 161 6.21 -40.95 1.58
N GLU A 162 5.57 -39.87 2.04
CA GLU A 162 4.12 -39.68 1.92
C GLU A 162 3.81 -38.72 0.77
N GLU A 163 2.73 -38.99 0.06
CA GLU A 163 2.28 -38.11 -1.01
C GLU A 163 1.79 -36.79 -0.43
N LYS A 164 2.38 -35.67 -0.88
CA LYS A 164 2.03 -34.32 -0.42
C LYS A 164 1.80 -33.38 -1.59
N ASN A 165 0.86 -32.47 -1.39
CA ASN A 165 0.63 -31.33 -2.25
C ASN A 165 1.42 -30.13 -1.72
N TYR A 166 2.15 -29.46 -2.61
CA TYR A 166 2.92 -28.27 -2.32
C TYR A 166 2.43 -27.12 -3.19
N LEU A 167 2.18 -25.97 -2.59
CA LEU A 167 1.93 -24.72 -3.28
C LEU A 167 2.97 -23.69 -2.86
N GLU A 168 3.91 -23.44 -3.75
CA GLU A 168 4.90 -22.37 -3.62
C GLU A 168 4.23 -21.07 -4.09
N LEU A 169 4.37 -19.98 -3.32
CA LEU A 169 3.80 -18.67 -3.62
C LEU A 169 4.91 -17.62 -3.64
N GLU A 170 4.92 -16.80 -4.68
CA GLU A 170 5.74 -15.60 -4.80
C GLU A 170 4.86 -14.39 -5.07
N GLY A 171 5.28 -13.25 -4.54
CA GLY A 171 4.55 -12.01 -4.63
C GLY A 171 5.39 -10.88 -5.22
N LEU A 172 4.76 -10.01 -6.00
CA LEU A 172 5.33 -8.72 -6.42
C LEU A 172 4.29 -7.62 -6.27
N VAL A 173 4.65 -6.51 -5.62
CA VAL A 173 3.81 -5.31 -5.53
C VAL A 173 4.49 -4.14 -6.22
N ALA A 174 3.75 -3.42 -7.05
CA ALA A 174 4.19 -2.19 -7.68
C ALA A 174 3.77 -0.99 -6.81
N HIS A 175 4.73 -0.17 -6.43
CA HIS A 175 4.53 1.04 -5.65
C HIS A 175 5.44 2.17 -6.18
N VAL A 176 5.21 3.40 -5.73
CA VAL A 176 6.11 4.53 -6.02
C VAL A 176 7.53 4.24 -5.51
N PRO A 177 8.60 4.76 -6.13
CA PRO A 177 9.96 4.54 -5.64
C PRO A 177 10.10 4.96 -4.17
N VAL A 178 10.70 4.10 -3.35
CA VAL A 178 10.99 4.33 -1.93
C VAL A 178 12.43 3.97 -1.62
N SER A 179 12.91 4.34 -0.43
CA SER A 179 14.25 3.94 0.04
C SER A 179 14.39 2.42 0.13
N THR A 180 15.62 1.93 0.05
CA THR A 180 15.94 0.50 0.20
C THR A 180 15.49 -0.05 1.56
N GLU A 181 15.54 0.77 2.60
CA GLU A 181 15.07 0.42 3.94
C GLU A 181 13.55 0.16 3.96
N ILE A 182 12.74 1.10 3.43
CA ILE A 182 11.28 0.96 3.35
C ILE A 182 10.91 -0.22 2.45
N SER A 183 11.60 -0.38 1.31
CA SER A 183 11.38 -1.54 0.42
C SER A 183 11.69 -2.87 1.12
N GLY A 184 12.75 -2.90 1.95
CA GLY A 184 13.11 -4.06 2.77
C GLY A 184 12.09 -4.36 3.87
N GLN A 185 11.55 -3.33 4.53
CA GLN A 185 10.45 -3.46 5.49
C GLN A 185 9.19 -4.02 4.81
N LEU A 186 8.78 -3.44 3.67
CA LEU A 186 7.63 -3.90 2.90
C LEU A 186 7.78 -5.36 2.44
N SER A 187 8.99 -5.74 2.02
CA SER A 187 9.30 -7.13 1.65
C SER A 187 9.15 -8.11 2.81
N ARG A 188 9.45 -7.69 4.05
CA ARG A 188 9.23 -8.50 5.26
C ARG A 188 7.75 -8.62 5.59
N GLU A 189 7.03 -7.49 5.59
CA GLU A 189 5.57 -7.46 5.77
C GLU A 189 4.86 -8.36 4.76
N PHE A 190 5.34 -8.37 3.52
CA PHE A 190 4.77 -9.20 2.48
C PHE A 190 4.96 -10.69 2.72
N ARG A 191 6.15 -11.13 3.15
CA ARG A 191 6.39 -12.54 3.50
C ARG A 191 5.62 -12.99 4.73
N ILE A 192 5.38 -12.08 5.67
CA ILE A 192 4.53 -12.39 6.82
C ILE A 192 3.11 -12.61 6.31
N ALA A 193 2.56 -11.67 5.53
CA ALA A 193 1.18 -11.74 5.07
C ALA A 193 0.92 -12.88 4.07
N LEU A 194 1.89 -13.21 3.21
CA LEU A 194 1.79 -14.24 2.18
C LEU A 194 2.89 -15.31 2.39
N PRO A 195 2.55 -16.49 2.94
CA PRO A 195 3.51 -17.57 3.16
C PRO A 195 4.07 -18.06 1.82
N GLN A 196 5.37 -18.34 1.77
CA GLN A 196 6.06 -18.74 0.54
C GLN A 196 5.75 -20.18 0.12
N GLU A 197 5.35 -21.02 1.06
CA GLU A 197 5.00 -22.42 0.79
C GLU A 197 3.85 -22.83 1.70
N ILE A 198 2.89 -23.54 1.13
CA ILE A 198 1.84 -24.23 1.84
C ILE A 198 1.90 -25.69 1.41
N SER A 199 2.00 -26.62 2.36
CA SER A 199 2.00 -28.05 2.07
C SER A 199 0.92 -28.77 2.88
N GLU A 200 0.24 -29.72 2.23
CA GLU A 200 -0.80 -30.53 2.87
C GLU A 200 -0.94 -31.92 2.24
N ASP A 201 -1.54 -32.84 2.99
CA ASP A 201 -1.94 -34.16 2.50
C ASP A 201 -3.01 -34.01 1.39
N PRO A 202 -2.91 -34.76 0.26
CA PRO A 202 -3.90 -34.75 -0.81
C PRO A 202 -5.35 -34.91 -0.35
N LYS A 203 -5.62 -35.63 0.74
CA LYS A 203 -6.99 -35.77 1.29
C LYS A 203 -7.57 -34.45 1.80
N TYR A 204 -6.74 -33.45 2.09
CA TYR A 204 -7.13 -32.12 2.55
C TYR A 204 -6.99 -31.05 1.46
N GLN A 205 -6.83 -31.42 0.19
CA GLN A 205 -6.64 -30.47 -0.93
C GLN A 205 -7.70 -29.36 -0.98
N LEU A 206 -8.99 -29.67 -0.77
CA LEU A 206 -10.05 -28.66 -0.75
C LEU A 206 -9.90 -27.66 0.41
N LYS A 207 -9.48 -28.15 1.59
CA LYS A 207 -9.19 -27.30 2.75
C LYS A 207 -7.99 -26.40 2.47
N MET A 208 -6.92 -26.96 1.89
CA MET A 208 -5.74 -26.21 1.47
C MET A 208 -6.10 -25.10 0.48
N VAL A 209 -6.90 -25.39 -0.55
CA VAL A 209 -7.39 -24.40 -1.53
C VAL A 209 -8.17 -23.28 -0.84
N LYS A 210 -9.08 -23.62 0.08
CA LYS A 210 -9.84 -22.63 0.85
C LYS A 210 -8.94 -21.73 1.69
N VAL A 211 -8.05 -22.30 2.51
CA VAL A 211 -7.11 -21.54 3.35
C VAL A 211 -6.23 -20.66 2.48
N THR A 212 -5.70 -21.19 1.38
CA THR A 212 -4.86 -20.43 0.44
C THR A 212 -5.60 -19.26 -0.17
N SER A 213 -6.84 -19.46 -0.63
CA SER A 213 -7.66 -18.39 -1.24
C SER A 213 -7.95 -17.27 -0.24
N GLU A 214 -8.16 -17.62 1.03
CA GLU A 214 -8.37 -16.67 2.12
C GLU A 214 -7.08 -15.92 2.44
N THR A 215 -5.97 -16.64 2.60
CA THR A 215 -4.64 -16.05 2.81
C THR A 215 -4.30 -15.06 1.69
N ILE A 216 -4.43 -15.46 0.41
CA ILE A 216 -4.18 -14.58 -0.74
C ILE A 216 -5.06 -13.32 -0.69
N SER A 217 -6.35 -13.46 -0.37
CA SER A 217 -7.27 -12.32 -0.25
C SER A 217 -6.82 -11.35 0.87
N ILE A 218 -6.47 -11.89 2.04
CA ILE A 218 -5.99 -11.12 3.18
C ILE A 218 -4.66 -10.43 2.86
N SER A 219 -3.68 -11.14 2.29
CA SER A 219 -2.40 -10.56 1.87
C SER A 219 -2.61 -9.46 0.84
N ALA A 220 -3.52 -9.66 -0.12
CA ALA A 220 -3.82 -8.66 -1.13
C ALA A 220 -4.35 -7.37 -0.50
N LYS A 221 -5.38 -7.43 0.36
CA LYS A 221 -5.93 -6.25 1.03
C LYS A 221 -4.87 -5.54 1.88
N TYR A 222 -4.08 -6.31 2.64
CA TYR A 222 -3.04 -5.78 3.51
C TYR A 222 -1.97 -5.01 2.72
N ILE A 223 -1.38 -5.66 1.73
CA ILE A 223 -0.22 -5.14 0.98
C ILE A 223 -0.63 -4.06 0.00
N ILE A 224 -1.80 -4.18 -0.63
CA ILE A 224 -2.34 -3.11 -1.48
C ILE A 224 -2.67 -1.88 -0.64
N GLY A 225 -3.21 -2.04 0.58
CA GLY A 225 -3.46 -0.93 1.49
C GLY A 225 -2.16 -0.19 1.84
N ILE A 226 -1.10 -0.92 2.20
CA ILE A 226 0.23 -0.31 2.45
C ILE A 226 0.76 0.38 1.20
N ALA A 227 0.64 -0.24 0.02
CA ALA A 227 1.08 0.37 -1.25
C ALA A 227 0.29 1.64 -1.59
N ALA A 228 -1.02 1.68 -1.31
CA ALA A 228 -1.86 2.86 -1.48
C ALA A 228 -1.44 3.99 -0.54
N LEU A 229 -1.17 3.66 0.73
CA LEU A 229 -0.66 4.60 1.73
C LEU A 229 0.69 5.21 1.29
N ILE A 230 1.65 4.37 0.90
CA ILE A 230 2.97 4.82 0.38
C ILE A 230 2.81 5.70 -0.86
N SER A 231 1.79 5.43 -1.68
CA SER A 231 1.47 6.22 -2.88
C SER A 231 0.70 7.52 -2.59
N GLY A 232 0.45 7.83 -1.31
CA GLY A 232 -0.25 9.05 -0.90
C GLY A 232 -1.77 9.01 -1.03
N ASP A 233 -2.36 7.82 -1.10
CA ASP A 233 -3.83 7.61 -1.11
C ASP A 233 -4.32 6.94 0.20
N PRO A 234 -4.36 7.69 1.32
CA PRO A 234 -4.77 7.15 2.61
C PRO A 234 -6.25 6.74 2.65
N LEU A 235 -7.12 7.30 1.80
CA LEU A 235 -8.55 6.94 1.80
C LEU A 235 -8.76 5.52 1.25
N THR A 236 -8.07 5.18 0.15
CA THR A 236 -8.08 3.81 -0.37
C THR A 236 -7.46 2.83 0.63
N ALA A 237 -6.37 3.23 1.30
CA ALA A 237 -5.70 2.42 2.32
C ALA A 237 -6.65 2.09 3.50
N ILE A 238 -7.29 3.11 4.08
CA ILE A 238 -8.29 2.95 5.15
C ILE A 238 -9.40 1.99 4.73
N GLY A 239 -9.98 2.20 3.53
CA GLY A 239 -11.07 1.35 3.05
C GLY A 239 -10.69 -0.12 2.86
N LEU A 240 -9.42 -0.43 2.58
CA LEU A 240 -8.89 -1.79 2.50
C LEU A 240 -8.60 -2.38 3.89
N HIS A 241 -7.97 -1.58 4.76
CA HIS A 241 -7.55 -2.00 6.09
C HIS A 241 -8.70 -2.13 7.08
N GLU A 242 -9.75 -1.31 7.01
CA GLU A 242 -10.96 -1.47 7.83
C GLU A 242 -11.66 -2.78 7.52
N LYS A 243 -11.88 -3.08 6.23
CA LYS A 243 -12.48 -4.36 5.79
C LYS A 243 -11.63 -5.56 6.20
N LEU A 244 -10.31 -5.43 6.06
CA LEU A 244 -9.38 -6.44 6.51
C LEU A 244 -9.44 -6.64 8.02
N LEU A 245 -9.56 -5.57 8.80
CA LEU A 245 -9.69 -5.66 10.25
C LEU A 245 -10.98 -6.39 10.65
N ASP A 246 -12.09 -6.13 9.97
CA ASP A 246 -13.35 -6.84 10.21
C ASP A 246 -13.22 -8.34 9.90
N GLU A 247 -12.56 -8.69 8.80
CA GLU A 247 -12.26 -10.07 8.41
C GLU A 247 -11.35 -10.77 9.43
N LEU A 248 -10.28 -10.09 9.86
CA LEU A 248 -9.36 -10.59 10.89
C LEU A 248 -10.05 -10.69 12.26
N SER A 249 -10.99 -9.81 12.61
CA SER A 249 -11.69 -9.89 13.89
C SER A 249 -12.70 -11.05 13.94
N SER A 250 -13.03 -11.65 12.79
CA SER A 250 -13.93 -12.80 12.71
C SER A 250 -13.31 -14.07 13.29
N ASN A 251 -14.11 -14.87 14.00
CA ASN A 251 -13.71 -16.20 14.48
C ASN A 251 -13.52 -17.22 13.35
N LYS A 252 -13.89 -16.86 12.11
CA LYS A 252 -13.77 -17.75 10.95
C LYS A 252 -12.44 -17.64 10.22
N CYS A 253 -11.59 -16.68 10.59
CA CYS A 253 -10.33 -16.46 9.90
C CYS A 253 -9.33 -17.60 10.15
N LEU A 254 -8.82 -18.22 9.09
CA LEU A 254 -7.99 -19.44 9.16
C LEU A 254 -6.48 -19.21 9.05
N ILE A 255 -6.00 -17.97 9.07
CA ILE A 255 -4.58 -17.67 8.89
C ILE A 255 -3.80 -17.75 10.21
N ASP A 256 -2.57 -18.26 10.17
CA ASP A 256 -1.75 -18.49 11.37
C ASP A 256 -1.24 -17.20 12.01
N ASN A 257 -0.96 -16.18 11.20
CA ASN A 257 -0.40 -14.88 11.62
C ASN A 257 -1.46 -13.83 11.96
N LYS A 258 -2.71 -14.25 12.19
CA LYS A 258 -3.88 -13.40 12.41
C LYS A 258 -3.65 -12.29 13.44
N ILE A 259 -3.16 -12.65 14.63
CA ILE A 259 -2.96 -11.72 15.76
C ILE A 259 -1.96 -10.62 15.40
N TYR A 260 -0.87 -11.01 14.72
CA TYR A 260 0.14 -10.05 14.28
C TYR A 260 -0.44 -9.09 13.23
N LEU A 261 -1.11 -9.62 12.20
CA LEU A 261 -1.71 -8.80 11.16
C LEU A 261 -2.79 -7.87 11.70
N GLU A 262 -3.63 -8.32 12.63
CA GLU A 262 -4.66 -7.49 13.26
C GLU A 262 -4.03 -6.29 13.99
N LYS A 263 -2.94 -6.52 14.73
CA LYS A 263 -2.18 -5.45 15.38
C LYS A 263 -1.58 -4.48 14.37
N GLN A 264 -0.96 -4.97 13.30
CA GLN A 264 -0.38 -4.10 12.27
C GLN A 264 -1.43 -3.29 11.53
N VAL A 265 -2.57 -3.89 11.18
CA VAL A 265 -3.69 -3.20 10.54
C VAL A 265 -4.22 -2.08 11.43
N LYS A 266 -4.36 -2.31 12.74
CA LYS A 266 -4.72 -1.25 13.70
C LYS A 266 -3.70 -0.11 13.73
N ASN A 267 -2.40 -0.42 13.67
CA ASN A 267 -1.36 0.60 13.60
C ASN A 267 -1.45 1.42 12.31
N HIS A 268 -1.63 0.76 11.16
CA HIS A 268 -1.78 1.44 9.86
C HIS A 268 -3.01 2.33 9.85
N LEU A 269 -4.17 1.83 10.30
CA LEU A 269 -5.39 2.61 10.39
C LEU A 269 -5.25 3.84 11.30
N ALA A 270 -4.55 3.69 12.43
CA ALA A 270 -4.26 4.84 13.29
C ALA A 270 -3.40 5.88 12.56
N PHE A 271 -2.32 5.45 11.92
CA PHE A 271 -1.44 6.33 11.16
C PHE A 271 -2.14 7.02 9.97
N GLU A 272 -2.93 6.29 9.20
CA GLU A 272 -3.69 6.80 8.05
C GLU A 272 -4.70 7.87 8.47
N ASN A 273 -5.45 7.61 9.55
CA ASN A 273 -6.36 8.58 10.12
C ASN A 273 -5.61 9.81 10.67
N MET A 274 -4.42 9.63 11.25
CA MET A 274 -3.56 10.75 11.66
C MET A 274 -3.12 11.62 10.48
N LEU A 275 -2.77 11.03 9.33
CA LEU A 275 -2.45 11.80 8.11
C LEU A 275 -3.65 12.65 7.65
N LEU A 276 -4.85 12.08 7.68
CA LEU A 276 -6.08 12.81 7.33
C LEU A 276 -6.44 13.88 8.35
N ALA A 277 -6.22 13.62 9.64
CA ALA A 277 -6.38 14.61 10.69
C ALA A 277 -5.45 15.81 10.44
N ASN A 278 -4.16 15.57 10.23
CA ASN A 278 -3.18 16.62 9.94
C ASN A 278 -3.56 17.42 8.69
N LYS A 279 -4.00 16.74 7.62
CA LYS A 279 -4.50 17.41 6.41
C LYS A 279 -5.74 18.27 6.70
N ALA A 280 -6.66 17.80 7.52
CA ALA A 280 -7.84 18.57 7.90
C ALA A 280 -7.47 19.80 8.75
N LEU A 281 -6.50 19.66 9.66
CA LEU A 281 -5.98 20.75 10.48
C LEU A 281 -5.30 21.84 9.62
N LEU A 282 -4.51 21.45 8.63
CA LEU A 282 -3.87 22.39 7.70
C LEU A 282 -4.89 23.20 6.88
N ASN A 283 -6.07 22.65 6.62
CA ASN A 283 -7.17 23.31 5.93
C ASN A 283 -8.17 23.99 6.90
N ASP A 284 -7.77 24.18 8.17
CA ASP A 284 -8.58 24.78 9.24
C ASP A 284 -9.97 24.12 9.42
N ASN A 285 -10.11 22.84 9.05
CA ASN A 285 -11.34 22.05 9.20
C ASN A 285 -11.30 21.23 10.50
N PHE A 286 -11.56 21.91 11.61
CA PHE A 286 -11.47 21.32 12.96
C PHE A 286 -12.45 20.16 13.19
N VAL A 287 -13.63 20.19 12.56
CA VAL A 287 -14.62 19.11 12.69
C VAL A 287 -14.07 17.81 12.11
N LYS A 288 -13.50 17.86 10.89
CA LYS A 288 -12.86 16.68 10.28
C LYS A 288 -11.61 16.25 11.02
N TYR A 289 -10.79 17.20 11.48
CA TYR A 289 -9.61 16.90 12.30
C TYR A 289 -9.98 16.05 13.52
N GLN A 290 -10.98 16.49 14.29
CA GLN A 290 -11.47 15.78 15.47
C GLN A 290 -12.02 14.40 15.11
N ALA A 291 -12.81 14.30 14.04
CA ALA A 291 -13.36 13.02 13.59
C ALA A 291 -12.25 11.99 13.28
N TYR A 292 -11.25 12.38 12.49
CA TYR A 292 -10.14 11.48 12.14
C TYR A 292 -9.23 11.16 13.34
N LEU A 293 -8.93 12.15 14.20
CA LEU A 293 -8.14 11.91 15.40
C LEU A 293 -8.83 10.92 16.35
N ASN A 294 -10.15 11.00 16.49
CA ASN A 294 -10.92 10.05 17.30
C ASN A 294 -10.90 8.63 16.71
N GLN A 295 -10.96 8.49 15.38
CA GLN A 295 -10.76 7.19 14.74
C GLN A 295 -9.34 6.67 14.98
N ALA A 296 -8.32 7.51 14.84
CA ALA A 296 -6.94 7.09 15.09
C ALA A 296 -6.75 6.57 16.52
N LYS A 297 -7.25 7.30 17.53
CA LYS A 297 -7.28 6.88 18.94
C LYS A 297 -8.01 5.56 19.16
N LYS A 298 -9.13 5.34 18.46
CA LYS A 298 -9.91 4.10 18.56
C LYS A 298 -9.11 2.89 18.08
N TYR A 299 -8.31 3.03 17.02
CA TYR A 299 -7.52 1.92 16.48
C TYR A 299 -6.25 1.65 17.27
N ASN A 300 -5.49 2.71 17.58
CA ASN A 300 -4.30 2.61 18.42
C ASN A 300 -4.10 3.89 19.25
N PRO A 301 -4.48 3.89 20.55
CA PRO A 301 -4.28 5.05 21.41
C PRO A 301 -2.80 5.31 21.74
N ASP A 302 -1.95 4.30 21.61
CA ASP A 302 -0.51 4.38 21.88
C ASP A 302 0.30 4.68 20.62
N ASP A 303 -0.35 5.06 19.51
CA ASP A 303 0.37 5.57 18.34
C ASP A 303 1.06 6.90 18.67
N TYR A 304 2.27 7.10 18.14
CA TYR A 304 3.06 8.30 18.39
C TYR A 304 2.35 9.59 17.95
N GLY A 305 1.75 9.60 16.76
CA GLY A 305 1.05 10.78 16.25
C GLY A 305 -0.19 11.09 17.09
N VAL A 306 -0.92 10.04 17.48
CA VAL A 306 -2.06 10.13 18.39
C VAL A 306 -1.65 10.72 19.74
N THR A 307 -0.56 10.23 20.31
CA THR A 307 -0.03 10.68 21.61
C THR A 307 0.37 12.16 21.57
N LEU A 308 1.05 12.61 20.51
CA LEU A 308 1.39 14.02 20.33
C LEU A 308 0.17 14.92 20.16
N CYS A 309 -0.84 14.50 19.39
CA CYS A 309 -2.08 15.26 19.28
C CYS A 309 -2.88 15.29 20.59
N SER A 310 -2.86 14.19 21.37
CA SER A 310 -3.44 14.17 22.72
C SER A 310 -2.78 15.20 23.63
N ALA A 311 -1.45 15.34 23.58
CA ALA A 311 -0.74 16.37 24.32
C ALA A 311 -1.21 17.79 23.95
N ILE A 312 -1.38 18.07 22.65
CA ILE A 312 -1.89 19.37 22.17
C ILE A 312 -3.33 19.62 22.66
N GLU A 313 -4.20 18.62 22.63
CA GLU A 313 -5.57 18.74 23.12
C GLU A 313 -5.66 18.98 24.62
N LYS A 314 -4.85 18.26 25.41
CA LYS A 314 -4.74 18.48 26.86
C LYS A 314 -4.23 19.88 27.17
N PHE A 315 -3.19 20.33 26.46
CA PHE A 315 -2.70 21.70 26.57
C PHE A 315 -3.80 22.73 26.30
N LYS A 316 -4.56 22.58 25.20
CA LYS A 316 -5.68 23.49 24.86
C LYS A 316 -6.80 23.52 25.91
N LYS A 317 -6.93 22.46 26.71
CA LYS A 317 -7.86 22.35 27.85
C LYS A 317 -7.24 22.84 29.17
N ASN A 318 -6.07 23.48 29.13
CA ASN A 318 -5.26 23.91 30.27
C ASN A 318 -4.75 22.76 31.17
N ASP A 319 -4.74 21.51 30.67
CA ASP A 319 -4.11 20.37 31.35
C ASP A 319 -2.64 20.24 30.92
N ILE A 320 -1.80 21.13 31.46
CA ILE A 320 -0.37 21.21 31.12
C ILE A 320 0.38 19.96 31.56
N LYS A 321 0.09 19.46 32.76
CA LYS A 321 0.74 18.27 33.31
C LYS A 321 0.40 17.03 32.47
N GLY A 322 -0.87 16.83 32.13
CA GLY A 322 -1.27 15.72 31.28
C GLY A 322 -0.68 15.80 29.85
N ALA A 323 -0.45 17.02 29.34
CA ALA A 323 0.27 17.22 28.08
C ALA A 323 1.73 16.78 28.19
N GLN A 324 2.44 17.15 29.27
CA GLN A 324 3.81 16.71 29.52
C GLN A 324 3.91 15.19 29.65
N GLU A 325 2.98 14.56 30.38
CA GLU A 325 2.93 13.09 30.51
C GLU A 325 2.79 12.39 29.15
N ASP A 326 1.98 12.93 28.24
CA ASP A 326 1.84 12.38 26.89
C ASP A 326 3.13 12.60 26.07
N ILE A 327 3.82 13.74 26.21
CA ILE A 327 5.12 13.94 25.56
C ILE A 327 6.16 12.92 26.06
N GLU A 328 6.22 12.66 27.37
CA GLU A 328 7.11 11.62 27.93
C GLU A 328 6.78 10.22 27.38
N LYS A 329 5.49 9.90 27.22
CA LYS A 329 5.06 8.64 26.58
C LYS A 329 5.44 8.56 25.10
N ALA A 330 5.48 9.68 24.39
CA ALA A 330 5.82 9.73 22.98
C ALA A 330 7.31 9.45 22.71
N LYS A 331 8.21 9.80 23.62
CA LYS A 331 9.67 9.64 23.47
C LYS A 331 10.10 8.21 23.11
N PRO A 332 9.73 7.14 23.86
CA PRO A 332 10.17 5.78 23.57
C PRO A 332 9.58 5.19 22.27
N ILE A 333 8.46 5.72 21.77
CA ILE A 333 7.76 5.23 20.57
C ILE A 333 8.00 6.10 19.33
N ALA A 334 8.96 7.02 19.39
CA ALA A 334 9.20 7.95 18.30
C ALA A 334 9.88 7.30 17.07
N TYR A 335 10.55 6.15 17.25
CA TYR A 335 11.28 5.41 16.20
C TYR A 335 12.22 6.32 15.37
N GLY A 336 12.99 7.17 16.05
CA GLY A 336 13.91 8.12 15.42
C GLY A 336 13.30 9.48 15.05
N ARG A 337 11.96 9.60 15.05
CA ARG A 337 11.29 10.91 14.88
C ARG A 337 11.58 11.82 16.07
N GLN A 338 11.65 13.12 15.81
CA GLN A 338 11.98 14.12 16.84
C GLN A 338 10.94 15.24 16.98
N ASP A 339 9.77 15.13 16.33
CA ASP A 339 8.71 16.14 16.41
C ASP A 339 8.28 16.42 17.86
N TRP A 340 8.30 15.40 18.73
CA TRP A 340 7.99 15.53 20.15
C TRP A 340 8.87 16.57 20.88
N ARG A 341 10.09 16.82 20.41
CA ARG A 341 10.98 17.83 20.99
C ARG A 341 10.42 19.24 20.86
N TYR A 342 9.70 19.53 19.77
CA TYR A 342 9.07 20.84 19.60
C TYR A 342 7.99 21.06 20.66
N SER A 343 7.17 20.04 20.93
CA SER A 343 6.16 20.07 21.98
C SER A 343 6.80 20.15 23.38
N GLU A 344 7.90 19.42 23.63
CA GLU A 344 8.68 19.52 24.86
C GLU A 344 9.22 20.94 25.07
N ALA A 345 9.93 21.50 24.09
CA ALA A 345 10.48 22.86 24.15
C ALA A 345 9.38 23.90 24.37
N PHE A 346 8.25 23.77 23.67
CA PHE A 346 7.09 24.62 23.86
C PHE A 346 6.55 24.57 25.30
N LEU A 347 6.35 23.38 25.87
CA LEU A 347 5.85 23.23 27.24
C LEU A 347 6.85 23.76 28.28
N LEU A 348 8.16 23.62 28.05
CA LEU A 348 9.20 24.22 28.90
C LEU A 348 9.15 25.76 28.84
N TYR A 349 8.99 26.35 27.65
CA TYR A 349 8.77 27.80 27.52
C TYR A 349 7.49 28.25 28.21
N TRP A 350 6.42 27.47 28.09
CA TRP A 350 5.12 27.76 28.70
C TRP A 350 5.21 27.81 30.24
N ASN A 351 5.95 26.85 30.81
CA ASN A 351 6.22 26.72 32.24
C ASN A 351 7.35 27.61 32.77
N GLU A 352 7.92 28.48 31.93
CA GLU A 352 8.98 29.42 32.31
C GLU A 352 10.32 28.74 32.70
N GLU A 353 10.55 27.51 32.23
CA GLU A 353 11.81 26.76 32.38
C GLU A 353 12.80 27.11 31.25
N PHE A 354 13.19 28.39 31.17
CA PHE A 354 13.82 28.96 29.97
C PHE A 354 15.16 28.33 29.58
N GLU A 355 15.99 27.94 30.53
CA GLU A 355 17.28 27.30 30.25
C GLU A 355 17.08 25.92 29.63
N ASN A 356 16.19 25.11 30.22
CA ASN A 356 15.82 23.79 29.70
C ASN A 356 15.19 23.91 28.31
N ALA A 357 14.27 24.86 28.13
CA ALA A 357 13.61 25.14 26.86
C ALA A 357 14.62 25.50 25.76
N TYR A 358 15.60 26.33 26.08
CA TYR A 358 16.66 26.71 25.15
C TYR A 358 17.58 25.54 24.80
N GLN A 359 17.93 24.67 25.76
CA GLN A 359 18.71 23.46 25.47
C GLN A 359 17.93 22.49 24.57
N ALA A 360 16.63 22.31 24.81
CA ALA A 360 15.77 21.52 23.92
C ALA A 360 15.72 22.12 22.50
N SER A 361 15.59 23.45 22.41
CA SER A 361 15.60 24.21 21.15
C SER A 361 16.89 24.02 20.36
N ARG A 362 18.04 24.03 21.03
CA ARG A 362 19.33 23.76 20.39
C ARG A 362 19.41 22.36 19.79
N ARG A 363 18.94 21.34 20.51
CA ARG A 363 18.89 19.96 20.00
C ARG A 363 18.01 19.84 18.76
N ILE A 364 16.93 20.62 18.68
CA ILE A 364 16.07 20.71 17.48
C ILE A 364 16.85 21.29 16.30
N ALA A 365 17.61 22.37 16.50
CA ALA A 365 18.40 23.01 15.45
C ALA A 365 19.58 22.15 14.96
N GLU A 366 20.17 21.33 15.83
CA GLU A 366 21.29 20.44 15.50
C GLU A 366 20.85 19.19 14.70
N HIS A 367 19.54 18.89 14.67
CA HIS A 367 19.02 17.71 13.97
C HIS A 367 18.52 18.05 12.56
N ASP A 368 18.86 17.20 11.61
CA ASP A 368 18.37 17.27 10.23
C ASP A 368 17.34 16.15 10.02
N ASP A 369 16.09 16.53 9.81
CA ASP A 369 14.96 15.64 9.56
C ASP A 369 14.29 16.07 8.25
N ILE A 370 13.89 15.09 7.43
CA ILE A 370 13.17 15.28 6.17
C ILE A 370 11.93 16.17 6.37
N ASN A 371 11.27 16.08 7.52
CA ASN A 371 10.06 16.85 7.81
C ASN A 371 10.31 18.13 8.62
N ARG A 372 11.57 18.49 8.90
CA ARG A 372 11.93 19.60 9.81
C ARG A 372 11.25 20.91 9.42
N GLU A 373 11.30 21.27 8.15
CA GLU A 373 10.72 22.53 7.66
C GLU A 373 9.21 22.58 7.89
N GLN A 374 8.49 21.52 7.50
CA GLN A 374 7.05 21.43 7.64
C GLN A 374 6.62 21.45 9.12
N THR A 375 7.27 20.66 9.98
CA THR A 375 7.00 20.65 11.43
C THR A 375 7.28 22.04 12.03
N THR A 376 8.38 22.68 11.65
CA THR A 376 8.73 24.03 12.12
C THR A 376 7.65 25.05 11.75
N GLN A 377 7.16 25.05 10.51
CA GLN A 377 6.10 25.95 10.07
C GLN A 377 4.79 25.73 10.84
N GLN A 378 4.42 24.47 11.12
CA GLN A 378 3.24 24.15 11.93
C GLN A 378 3.37 24.69 13.36
N VAL A 379 4.54 24.52 13.97
CA VAL A 379 4.82 25.02 15.34
C VAL A 379 4.81 26.54 15.38
N ILE A 380 5.37 27.21 14.36
CA ILE A 380 5.29 28.67 14.25
C ILE A 380 3.83 29.11 14.13
N LYS A 381 3.03 28.52 13.23
CA LYS A 381 1.60 28.85 13.09
C LYS A 381 0.87 28.70 14.43
N PHE A 382 1.06 27.57 15.11
CA PHE A 382 0.46 27.31 16.41
C PHE A 382 0.82 28.37 17.46
N ASN A 383 2.11 28.72 17.60
CA ASN A 383 2.54 29.74 18.56
C ASN A 383 2.03 31.14 18.19
N MET A 384 2.02 31.48 16.91
CA MET A 384 1.47 32.76 16.44
C MET A 384 -0.03 32.87 16.68
N ASP A 385 -0.78 31.77 16.53
CA ASP A 385 -2.20 31.74 16.85
C ASP A 385 -2.44 31.92 18.37
N LEU A 386 -1.57 31.35 19.23
CA LEU A 386 -1.62 31.60 20.67
C LEU A 386 -1.34 33.08 20.99
N ILE A 387 -0.25 33.65 20.45
CA ILE A 387 0.13 35.05 20.68
C ILE A 387 -0.98 36.02 20.26
N LYS A 388 -1.68 35.72 19.14
CA LYS A 388 -2.81 36.54 18.66
C LYS A 388 -4.05 36.45 19.55
N ASN A 389 -4.36 35.25 20.05
CA ASN A 389 -5.61 34.98 20.77
C ASN A 389 -5.49 35.16 22.30
N GLN A 390 -4.30 34.99 22.86
CA GLN A 390 -3.99 35.12 24.28
C GLN A 390 -2.94 36.22 24.44
N ARG A 391 -3.38 37.33 25.04
CA ARG A 391 -2.73 38.64 25.07
C ARG A 391 -1.31 38.60 25.66
N LEU A 392 -0.24 38.69 24.85
CA LEU A 392 1.13 39.21 25.13
C LEU A 392 1.84 38.87 26.47
N ASP A 393 1.24 38.09 27.37
CA ASP A 393 1.68 37.77 28.73
C ASP A 393 2.73 36.66 28.76
N LYS A 394 3.00 36.07 27.59
CA LYS A 394 4.02 35.05 27.36
C LYS A 394 5.02 35.52 26.27
N PRO A 395 5.80 36.60 26.51
CA PRO A 395 6.74 37.14 25.52
C PRO A 395 7.78 36.11 25.06
N GLN A 396 8.11 35.11 25.88
CA GLN A 396 9.00 34.01 25.50
C GLN A 396 8.55 33.23 24.25
N LEU A 397 7.27 33.26 23.87
CA LEU A 397 6.80 32.62 22.64
C LEU A 397 7.28 33.39 21.40
N LEU A 398 7.46 34.72 21.48
CA LEU A 398 8.10 35.51 20.42
C LEU A 398 9.57 35.12 20.25
N PHE A 399 10.29 34.90 21.36
CA PHE A 399 11.64 34.34 21.32
C PHE A 399 11.66 32.99 20.60
N TRP A 400 10.74 32.09 20.97
CA TRP A 400 10.67 30.76 20.38
C TRP A 400 10.41 30.80 18.87
N VAL A 401 9.45 31.62 18.43
CA VAL A 401 9.18 31.83 17.00
C VAL A 401 10.39 32.43 16.27
N GLY A 402 11.03 33.44 16.85
CA GLY A 402 12.25 34.05 16.30
C GLY A 402 13.40 33.06 16.17
N PHE A 403 13.60 32.21 17.19
CA PHE A 403 14.59 31.13 17.17
C PHE A 403 14.34 30.14 16.02
N LEU A 404 13.09 29.69 15.84
CA LEU A 404 12.73 28.77 14.77
C LEU A 404 12.98 29.37 13.38
N TYR A 405 12.63 30.64 13.16
CA TYR A 405 12.96 31.32 11.90
C TYR A 405 14.46 31.42 11.66
N TYR A 406 15.23 31.69 12.72
CA TYR A 406 16.67 31.86 12.61
C TYR A 406 17.40 30.53 12.37
N LYS A 407 17.24 29.58 13.28
CA LYS A 407 18.03 28.34 13.32
C LYS A 407 17.44 27.19 12.50
N CYS A 408 16.12 27.16 12.28
CA CYS A 408 15.47 26.05 11.57
C CYS A 408 15.08 26.40 10.13
N LEU A 409 14.64 27.63 9.86
CA LEU A 409 14.21 28.06 8.52
C LEU A 409 15.19 28.98 7.79
N GLY A 410 16.19 29.54 8.48
CA GLY A 410 17.14 30.50 7.90
C GLY A 410 16.50 31.81 7.41
N ASN A 411 15.28 32.13 7.84
CA ASN A 411 14.60 33.37 7.45
C ASN A 411 15.00 34.51 8.38
N LEU A 412 16.12 35.15 8.04
CA LEU A 412 16.74 36.19 8.87
C LEU A 412 15.85 37.41 9.09
N SER A 413 15.04 37.79 8.09
CA SER A 413 14.14 38.95 8.19
C SER A 413 13.02 38.73 9.21
N LEU A 414 12.37 37.56 9.17
CA LEU A 414 11.34 37.24 10.16
C LEU A 414 11.95 36.95 11.53
N ALA A 415 13.13 36.32 11.58
CA ALA A 415 13.86 36.12 12.81
C ALA A 415 14.19 37.45 13.52
N ASP A 416 14.75 38.43 12.80
CA ASP A 416 15.06 39.77 13.31
C ASP A 416 13.80 40.43 13.90
N LYS A 417 12.71 40.44 13.12
CA LYS A 417 11.43 40.98 13.56
C LYS A 417 10.96 40.37 14.88
N TYR A 418 10.81 39.04 14.96
CA TYR A 418 10.23 38.41 16.15
C TYR A 418 11.16 38.43 17.36
N LEU A 419 12.48 38.38 17.17
CA LEU A 419 13.45 38.55 18.25
C LEU A 419 13.47 40.00 18.77
N ALA A 420 13.36 41.00 17.89
CA ALA A 420 13.25 42.40 18.29
C ALA A 420 11.94 42.66 19.05
N ASP A 421 10.82 42.13 18.55
CA ASP A 421 9.51 42.20 19.22
C ASP A 421 9.59 41.54 20.62
N PHE A 422 10.27 40.41 20.76
CA PHE A 422 10.53 39.78 22.06
C PHE A 422 11.29 40.72 23.01
N ILE A 423 12.37 41.36 22.55
CA ILE A 423 13.17 42.29 23.37
C ILE A 423 12.34 43.48 23.85
N GLN A 424 11.38 43.95 23.06
CA GLN A 424 10.48 45.04 23.47
C GLN A 424 9.50 44.63 24.58
N HIS A 425 9.12 43.36 24.62
CA HIS A 425 8.11 42.83 25.56
C HIS A 425 8.71 41.98 26.68
N LYS A 426 10.03 41.88 26.79
CA LYS A 426 10.70 41.08 27.82
C LYS A 426 10.41 41.62 29.22
N ASP A 427 10.45 40.71 30.18
CA ASP A 427 10.29 40.98 31.61
C ASP A 427 11.52 40.51 32.40
N GLN A 428 11.48 40.66 33.74
CA GLN A 428 12.57 40.22 34.61
C GLN A 428 12.79 38.70 34.60
N LYS A 429 11.76 37.91 34.30
CA LYS A 429 11.88 36.45 34.27
C LYS A 429 12.62 35.98 33.02
N THR A 430 12.49 36.70 31.91
CA THR A 430 13.04 36.34 30.60
C THR A 430 14.43 36.89 30.32
N ILE A 431 15.17 37.38 31.34
CA ILE A 431 16.54 37.92 31.20
C ILE A 431 17.48 36.94 30.50
N PHE A 432 17.40 35.65 30.85
CA PHE A 432 18.21 34.62 30.20
C PHE A 432 17.99 34.58 28.69
N LEU A 433 16.72 34.57 28.24
CA LEU A 433 16.37 34.55 26.82
C LEU A 433 16.72 35.86 26.12
N ALA A 434 16.58 36.99 26.81
CA ALA A 434 16.98 38.30 26.28
C ALA A 434 18.46 38.33 25.90
N SER A 435 19.34 37.79 26.75
CA SER A 435 20.76 37.68 26.43
C SER A 435 21.03 36.85 25.17
N LYS A 436 20.23 35.80 24.93
CA LYS A 436 20.35 34.96 23.73
C LYS A 436 19.81 35.66 22.49
N ALA A 437 18.68 36.37 22.61
CA ALA A 437 18.09 37.13 21.51
C ALA A 437 19.01 38.26 21.04
N GLU A 438 19.66 38.98 21.96
CA GLU A 438 20.61 40.04 21.62
C GLU A 438 21.82 39.50 20.83
N ILE A 439 22.32 38.32 21.19
CA ILE A 439 23.38 37.63 20.42
C ILE A 439 22.88 37.32 19.01
N TYR A 440 21.70 36.72 18.86
CA TYR A 440 21.15 36.38 17.55
C TYR A 440 20.84 37.60 16.69
N LEU A 441 20.31 38.67 17.28
CA LEU A 441 20.08 39.93 16.57
C LEU A 441 21.38 40.54 16.06
N LYS A 442 22.47 40.44 16.83
CA LYS A 442 23.80 40.87 16.39
C LYS A 442 24.30 40.01 15.23
N GLU A 443 24.23 38.68 15.35
CA GLU A 443 24.60 37.74 14.29
C GLU A 443 23.79 37.99 13.00
N ILE A 444 22.48 38.22 13.12
CA ILE A 444 21.60 38.50 11.98
C ILE A 444 22.00 39.81 11.29
N LYS A 445 22.27 40.87 12.04
CA LYS A 445 22.70 42.17 11.48
C LYS A 445 24.03 42.08 10.75
N GLU A 446 24.99 41.34 11.31
CA GLU A 446 26.28 41.07 10.67
C GLU A 446 26.10 40.34 9.32
N VAL A 447 25.18 39.38 9.25
CA VAL A 447 24.91 38.62 8.01
C VAL A 447 24.14 39.46 6.96
N ILE A 448 23.22 40.31 7.40
CA ILE A 448 22.44 41.18 6.48
C ILE A 448 23.25 42.41 6.02
N GLY A 449 24.27 42.83 6.78
CA GLY A 449 25.15 43.97 6.45
C GLY A 449 24.67 45.32 6.99
N TYR A 450 24.05 45.32 8.17
CA TYR A 450 23.60 46.53 8.89
C TYR A 450 24.62 47.07 9.89
#